data_AF-A0A160PIW5-F1
#
_entry.id   AF-A0A160PIW5-F1
#
_cell.length_a   1.000
_cell.length_b   1.000
_cell.length_c   1.000
_cell.angle_alpha   90.00
_cell.angle_beta   90.00
_cell.angle_gamma   90.00
#
_symmetry.space_group_name_H-M   'P 1'
#
loop_
_entity.id
_entity.type
_entity.pdbx_description
1 polymer ?
#
loop_
_entity_poly.entity_id
_entity_poly.type
_entity_poly.pdbx_seq_one_letter_code
_entity_poly.pdbx_strand_id
1 'polypeptide(L)'
;MLEAERSVRRLKEWHGDIRLGDLTREKAREFKDALARVPTRLPADLRRLPMRDLLKQELKGYPTQHAAPINKTLNILSAIVSHAEAARSLDTVPAFKNPFGGKGIKLVVDARAADERQPFSAADLKATFSTGVYRSGERPRGARGEAAFWLSLTALLSGARQGELAPLRVMDVA
;
A
#
# COMPACT_ATOMS: atom_id res chain seq x y z
N MET A 1 4.29 7.80 -7.95
CA MET A 1 3.30 7.91 -9.05
C MET A 1 2.49 6.62 -9.24
N LEU A 2 3.10 5.43 -9.20
CA LEU A 2 2.42 4.14 -9.43
C LEU A 2 1.15 3.88 -8.59
N GLU A 3 1.13 4.29 -7.31
CA GLU A 3 -0.05 4.10 -6.45
C GLU A 3 -1.24 5.00 -6.82
N ALA A 4 -0.96 6.22 -7.28
CA ALA A 4 -1.99 7.16 -7.74
C ALA A 4 -2.62 6.69 -9.04
N GLU A 5 -1.80 6.29 -10.01
CA GLU A 5 -2.27 5.68 -11.26
C GLU A 5 -3.12 4.43 -10.99
N ARG A 6 -2.68 3.56 -10.07
CA ARG A 6 -3.45 2.36 -9.70
C ARG A 6 -4.80 2.73 -9.06
N SER A 7 -4.83 3.75 -8.21
CA SER A 7 -6.06 4.22 -7.55
C SER A 7 -7.05 4.76 -8.57
N VAL A 8 -6.59 5.61 -9.48
CA VAL A 8 -7.40 6.17 -10.58
C VAL A 8 -7.87 5.06 -11.51
N ARG A 9 -7.00 4.13 -11.91
CA ARG A 9 -7.36 3.00 -12.78
C ARG A 9 -8.46 2.16 -12.15
N ARG A 10 -8.38 1.81 -10.87
CA ARG A 10 -9.44 1.06 -10.16
C ARG A 10 -10.77 1.81 -10.14
N LEU A 11 -10.73 3.13 -9.92
CA LEU A 11 -11.93 3.96 -9.98
C LEU A 11 -12.56 3.91 -11.39
N LYS A 12 -11.74 4.04 -12.44
CA LYS A 12 -12.18 3.94 -13.84
C LYS A 12 -12.71 2.55 -14.19
N GLU A 13 -12.06 1.49 -13.73
CA GLU A 13 -12.54 0.12 -13.93
C GLU A 13 -13.93 -0.08 -13.31
N TRP A 14 -14.26 0.61 -12.22
CA TRP A 14 -15.53 0.48 -11.50
C TRP A 14 -16.65 1.38 -12.05
N HIS A 15 -16.39 2.68 -12.21
CA HIS A 15 -17.38 3.68 -12.63
C HIS A 15 -17.30 4.07 -14.11
N GLY A 16 -16.34 3.53 -14.86
CA GLY A 16 -15.97 4.03 -16.18
C GLY A 16 -15.10 5.29 -16.09
N ASP A 17 -14.77 5.88 -17.24
CA ASP A 17 -14.06 7.17 -17.30
C ASP A 17 -15.02 8.34 -16.98
N ILE A 18 -15.50 8.36 -15.74
CA ILE A 18 -16.47 9.31 -15.24
C ILE A 18 -15.83 10.70 -15.11
N ARG A 19 -16.58 11.74 -15.49
CA ARG A 19 -16.17 13.13 -15.27
C ARG A 19 -16.13 13.42 -13.77
N LEU A 20 -15.17 14.21 -13.36
CA LEU A 20 -14.99 14.52 -11.95
C LEU A 20 -16.22 15.22 -11.32
N GLY A 21 -16.91 16.07 -12.09
CA GLY A 21 -18.15 16.73 -11.65
C GLY A 21 -19.34 15.78 -11.43
N ASP A 22 -19.36 14.63 -12.11
CA ASP A 22 -20.43 13.62 -11.98
C ASP A 22 -20.14 12.63 -10.85
N LEU A 23 -18.98 12.75 -10.19
CA LEU A 23 -18.58 11.87 -9.11
C LEU A 23 -19.26 12.30 -7.80
N THR A 24 -20.39 11.67 -7.50
CA THR A 24 -21.13 11.93 -6.26
C THR A 24 -20.56 11.15 -5.07
N ARG A 25 -21.03 11.50 -3.88
CA ARG A 25 -20.64 10.83 -2.65
C ARG A 25 -21.14 9.38 -2.58
N GLU A 26 -22.28 9.10 -3.19
CA GLU A 26 -22.86 7.76 -3.33
C GLU A 26 -21.93 6.89 -4.17
N LYS A 27 -21.46 7.40 -5.31
CA LYS A 27 -20.48 6.70 -6.16
C LYS A 27 -19.17 6.42 -5.41
N ALA A 28 -18.69 7.36 -4.59
CA ALA A 28 -17.51 7.13 -3.76
C ALA A 28 -17.72 6.02 -2.71
N ARG A 29 -18.92 5.93 -2.11
CA ARG A 29 -19.28 4.85 -1.17
C ARG A 29 -19.37 3.50 -1.87
N GLU A 30 -20.06 3.44 -3.00
CA GLU A 30 -20.16 2.23 -3.83
C GLU A 30 -18.77 1.71 -4.23
N PHE A 31 -17.88 2.63 -4.65
CA PHE A 31 -16.51 2.28 -4.99
C PHE A 31 -15.74 1.75 -3.77
N LYS A 32 -15.85 2.40 -2.61
CA LYS A 32 -15.24 1.94 -1.35
C LYS A 32 -15.72 0.53 -0.98
N ASP A 33 -17.02 0.29 -1.02
CA ASP A 33 -17.62 -1.00 -0.66
C ASP A 33 -17.19 -2.10 -1.65
N ALA A 34 -17.11 -1.78 -2.94
CA ALA A 34 -16.57 -2.69 -3.95
C ALA A 34 -15.07 -2.96 -3.72
N LEU A 35 -14.29 -1.94 -3.40
CA LEU A 35 -12.84 -2.06 -3.16
C LEU A 35 -12.55 -2.96 -1.95
N ALA A 36 -13.39 -2.91 -0.91
CA ALA A 36 -13.29 -3.78 0.25
C ALA A 36 -13.47 -5.26 -0.06
N ARG A 37 -14.18 -5.59 -1.15
CA ARG A 37 -14.41 -6.97 -1.60
C ARG A 37 -13.27 -7.52 -2.47
N VAL A 38 -12.35 -6.68 -2.93
CA VAL A 38 -11.23 -7.10 -3.79
C VAL A 38 -10.16 -7.80 -2.94
N PRO A 39 -9.80 -9.08 -3.19
CA PRO A 39 -8.80 -9.77 -2.37
C PRO A 39 -7.36 -9.27 -2.57
N THR A 40 -6.48 -9.54 -1.60
CA THR A 40 -5.07 -9.07 -1.64
C THR A 40 -4.12 -9.99 -2.41
N ARG A 41 -4.35 -11.31 -2.38
CA ARG A 41 -3.44 -12.35 -2.90
C ARG A 41 -4.06 -13.15 -4.05
N LEU A 42 -4.42 -12.45 -5.12
CA LEU A 42 -4.99 -13.07 -6.32
C LEU A 42 -3.91 -13.70 -7.20
N PRO A 43 -4.18 -14.83 -7.90
CA PRO A 43 -3.33 -15.36 -8.95
C PRO A 43 -3.27 -14.42 -10.17
N ALA A 44 -2.32 -14.67 -11.08
CA ALA A 44 -1.96 -13.71 -12.13
C ALA A 44 -3.07 -13.47 -13.17
N ASP A 45 -3.83 -14.50 -13.49
CA ASP A 45 -5.03 -14.49 -14.33
C ASP A 45 -6.12 -13.58 -13.75
N LEU A 46 -6.52 -13.79 -12.49
CA LEU A 46 -7.54 -12.96 -11.84
C LEU A 46 -7.08 -11.52 -11.63
N ARG A 47 -5.78 -11.31 -11.38
CA ARG A 47 -5.21 -9.97 -11.16
C ARG A 47 -5.26 -9.07 -12.39
N ARG A 48 -5.30 -9.66 -13.60
CA ARG A 48 -5.40 -8.94 -14.88
C ARG A 48 -6.83 -8.49 -15.19
N LEU A 49 -7.83 -9.08 -14.56
CA LEU A 49 -9.22 -8.71 -14.79
C LEU A 49 -9.51 -7.30 -14.23
N PRO A 50 -10.32 -6.51 -14.96
CA PRO A 50 -10.81 -5.24 -14.43
C PRO A 50 -11.69 -5.50 -13.21
N MET A 51 -11.70 -4.55 -12.27
CA MET A 51 -12.33 -4.71 -10.95
C MET A 51 -13.78 -5.21 -11.01
N ARG A 52 -14.59 -4.75 -11.98
CA ARG A 52 -15.98 -5.21 -12.13
C ARG A 52 -16.07 -6.68 -12.49
N ASP A 53 -15.25 -7.15 -13.43
CA ASP A 53 -15.28 -8.55 -13.87
C ASP A 53 -14.65 -9.48 -12.85
N LEU A 54 -13.63 -9.00 -12.12
CA LEU A 54 -13.06 -9.69 -10.97
C LEU A 54 -14.13 -9.96 -9.90
N LEU A 55 -14.95 -8.97 -9.56
CA LEU A 55 -15.97 -9.11 -8.52
C LEU A 55 -17.19 -9.95 -8.94
N LYS A 56 -17.27 -10.38 -10.20
CA LYS A 56 -18.23 -11.39 -10.69
C LYS A 56 -17.73 -12.83 -10.47
N GLN A 57 -16.43 -13.02 -10.22
CA GLN A 57 -15.85 -14.35 -10.00
C GLN A 57 -16.14 -14.87 -8.59
N GLU A 58 -15.91 -16.16 -8.38
CA GLU A 58 -15.96 -16.76 -7.05
C GLU A 58 -14.65 -16.46 -6.29
N LEU A 59 -14.75 -15.65 -5.23
CA LEU A 59 -13.60 -15.14 -4.49
C LEU A 59 -13.52 -15.63 -3.03
N LYS A 60 -14.39 -16.56 -2.61
CA LYS A 60 -14.55 -16.98 -1.21
C LYS A 60 -13.29 -17.59 -0.58
N GLY A 61 -12.34 -18.08 -1.38
CA GLY A 61 -11.07 -18.67 -0.91
C GLY A 61 -9.91 -17.68 -0.72
N TYR A 62 -10.09 -16.39 -1.06
CA TYR A 62 -8.99 -15.42 -1.01
C TYR A 62 -9.10 -14.46 0.18
N PRO A 63 -7.96 -14.03 0.75
CA PRO A 63 -7.95 -13.11 1.89
C PRO A 63 -8.48 -11.73 1.50
N THR A 64 -9.39 -11.21 2.32
CA THR A 64 -9.92 -9.84 2.23
C THR A 64 -8.83 -8.80 2.52
N GLN A 65 -9.07 -7.55 2.13
CA GLN A 65 -8.13 -6.48 2.49
C GLN A 65 -8.42 -5.95 3.89
N HIS A 66 -7.35 -5.55 4.57
CA HIS A 66 -7.45 -4.69 5.74
C HIS A 66 -7.93 -3.29 5.35
N ALA A 67 -8.51 -2.57 6.31
CA ALA A 67 -9.03 -1.21 6.10
C ALA A 67 -7.95 -0.20 5.67
N ALA A 68 -6.69 -0.37 6.12
CA ALA A 68 -5.62 0.59 5.88
C ALA A 68 -5.25 0.76 4.38
N PRO A 69 -4.98 -0.31 3.60
CA PRO A 69 -4.78 -0.19 2.15
C PRO A 69 -5.95 0.46 1.38
N ILE A 70 -7.18 0.15 1.79
CA ILE A 70 -8.39 0.74 1.20
C ILE A 70 -8.42 2.24 1.49
N ASN A 71 -8.25 2.63 2.76
CA ASN A 71 -8.19 4.03 3.17
C ASN A 71 -7.06 4.81 2.50
N LYS A 72 -5.91 4.16 2.24
CA LYS A 72 -4.81 4.76 1.46
C LYS A 72 -5.25 5.12 0.04
N THR A 73 -5.94 4.20 -0.63
CA THR A 73 -6.50 4.44 -1.98
C THR A 73 -7.48 5.61 -1.96
N LEU A 74 -8.39 5.65 -0.98
CA LEU A 74 -9.38 6.73 -0.84
C LEU A 74 -8.71 8.08 -0.53
N ASN A 75 -7.65 8.11 0.28
CA ASN A 75 -6.89 9.32 0.57
C ASN A 75 -6.21 9.86 -0.69
N ILE A 76 -5.62 8.99 -1.52
CA ILE A 76 -4.98 9.41 -2.77
C ILE A 76 -6.02 10.01 -3.72
N LEU A 77 -7.17 9.35 -3.89
CA LEU A 77 -8.26 9.88 -4.71
C LEU A 77 -8.78 11.21 -4.15
N SER A 78 -8.98 11.31 -2.83
CA SER A 78 -9.39 12.55 -2.18
C SER A 78 -8.40 13.69 -2.47
N ALA A 79 -7.09 13.45 -2.35
CA ALA A 79 -6.07 14.45 -2.65
C ALA A 79 -6.10 14.90 -4.12
N ILE A 80 -6.27 13.97 -5.07
CA ILE A 80 -6.40 14.29 -6.50
C ILE A 80 -7.61 15.18 -6.76
N VAL A 81 -8.78 14.83 -6.20
CA VAL A 81 -10.00 15.63 -6.37
C VAL A 81 -9.84 17.02 -5.75
N SER A 82 -9.31 17.11 -4.54
CA SER A 82 -9.08 18.40 -3.87
C SER A 82 -8.08 19.27 -4.61
N HIS A 83 -7.09 18.69 -5.28
CA HIS A 83 -6.18 19.45 -6.13
C HIS A 83 -6.90 20.05 -7.34
N ALA A 84 -7.76 19.29 -8.02
CA ALA A 84 -8.55 19.77 -9.15
C ALA A 84 -9.56 20.87 -8.74
N GLU A 85 -10.17 20.73 -7.56
CA GLU A 85 -11.03 21.75 -6.95
C GLU A 85 -10.25 23.04 -6.67
N ALA A 86 -9.07 22.94 -6.05
CA ALA A 86 -8.19 24.10 -5.78
C ALA A 86 -7.70 24.78 -7.07
N ALA A 87 -7.52 24.01 -8.14
CA ALA A 87 -7.18 24.51 -9.48
C ALA A 87 -8.38 25.13 -10.23
N ARG A 88 -9.52 25.35 -9.57
CA ARG A 88 -10.73 25.97 -10.14
C ARG A 88 -11.30 25.23 -11.36
N SER A 89 -10.93 23.95 -11.54
CA SER A 89 -11.37 23.12 -12.67
C SER A 89 -12.82 22.63 -12.54
N LEU A 90 -13.47 22.92 -11.41
CA LEU A 90 -14.82 22.44 -11.05
C LEU A 90 -15.78 23.60 -10.72
N ASP A 91 -15.38 24.85 -10.98
CA ASP A 91 -16.18 26.05 -10.68
C ASP A 91 -17.55 26.07 -11.37
N THR A 92 -17.65 25.43 -12.54
CA THR A 92 -18.89 25.30 -13.31
C THR A 92 -19.83 24.24 -12.74
N VAL A 93 -19.36 23.41 -11.80
CA VAL A 93 -20.16 22.37 -11.13
C VAL A 93 -20.80 22.97 -9.88
N PRO A 94 -22.14 23.13 -9.83
CA PRO A 94 -22.80 23.78 -8.70
C PRO A 94 -22.57 23.03 -7.39
N ALA A 95 -22.12 23.76 -6.37
CA ALA A 95 -21.92 23.24 -5.01
C ALA A 95 -21.06 21.95 -4.95
N PHE A 96 -20.07 21.82 -5.84
CA PHE A 96 -19.16 20.69 -5.83
C PHE A 96 -18.53 20.50 -4.46
N LYS A 97 -18.43 19.25 -4.02
CA LYS A 97 -17.72 18.83 -2.81
C LYS A 97 -16.97 17.55 -3.11
N ASN A 98 -15.74 17.46 -2.64
CA ASN A 98 -14.94 16.26 -2.78
C ASN A 98 -15.68 15.00 -2.24
N PRO A 99 -16.05 14.03 -3.09
CA PRO A 99 -16.88 12.88 -2.71
C PRO A 99 -16.11 11.87 -1.84
N PHE A 100 -14.77 11.89 -1.88
CA PHE A 100 -13.92 11.09 -1.00
C PHE A 100 -13.54 11.81 0.29
N GLY A 101 -13.89 13.10 0.41
CA GLY A 101 -13.64 13.93 1.58
C GLY A 101 -14.64 13.67 2.72
N GLY A 102 -14.24 14.09 3.93
CA GLY A 102 -15.11 14.13 5.09
C GLY A 102 -15.33 12.80 5.83
N LYS A 103 -16.12 12.87 6.90
CA LYS A 103 -16.39 11.73 7.80
C LYS A 103 -17.26 10.67 7.12
N GLY A 104 -16.97 9.38 7.31
CA GLY A 104 -17.81 8.26 6.86
C GLY A 104 -17.51 7.65 5.49
N ILE A 105 -16.49 8.15 4.77
CA ILE A 105 -15.95 7.47 3.57
C ILE A 105 -14.86 6.45 3.94
N LYS A 106 -14.10 6.70 5.00
CA LYS A 106 -13.05 5.77 5.44
C LYS A 106 -13.64 4.59 6.19
N LEU A 107 -13.04 3.42 6.01
CA LEU A 107 -13.32 2.25 6.84
C LEU A 107 -12.67 2.43 8.21
N VAL A 108 -13.33 1.91 9.25
CA VAL A 108 -12.76 1.88 10.60
C VAL A 108 -11.55 0.95 10.57
N VAL A 109 -10.41 1.46 11.02
CA VAL A 109 -9.21 0.65 11.22
C VAL A 109 -9.25 0.17 12.66
N ASP A 110 -9.41 -1.13 12.86
CA ASP A 110 -9.23 -1.70 14.19
C ASP A 110 -7.74 -1.66 14.54
N ALA A 111 -7.38 -0.75 15.45
CA ALA A 111 -6.01 -0.59 15.91
C ALA A 111 -5.46 -1.86 16.58
N ARG A 112 -6.33 -2.73 17.12
CA ARG A 112 -5.92 -4.00 17.76
C ARG A 112 -5.62 -5.10 16.75
N ALA A 113 -6.15 -5.00 15.53
CA ALA A 113 -5.88 -5.93 14.44
C ALA A 113 -4.66 -5.54 13.60
N ALA A 114 -4.10 -4.35 13.81
CA ALA A 114 -2.78 -4.02 13.30
C ALA A 114 -1.77 -4.80 14.15
N ASP A 115 -1.14 -5.81 13.56
CA ASP A 115 0.03 -6.46 14.14
C ASP A 115 1.14 -5.41 14.24
N GLU A 116 1.19 -4.72 15.38
CA GLU A 116 2.23 -3.74 15.66
C GLU A 116 3.54 -4.52 15.70
N ARG A 117 4.45 -4.16 14.78
CA ARG A 117 5.78 -4.75 14.69
C ARG A 117 6.43 -4.71 16.07
N GLN A 118 6.60 -5.88 16.66
CA GLN A 118 7.25 -5.99 17.95
C GLN A 118 8.75 -5.70 17.81
N PRO A 119 9.35 -4.98 18.77
CA PRO A 119 10.80 -4.82 18.80
C PRO A 119 11.46 -6.19 19.01
N PHE A 120 12.65 -6.38 18.43
CA PHE A 120 13.44 -7.57 18.68
C PHE A 120 13.91 -7.61 20.14
N SER A 121 13.69 -8.74 20.80
CA SER A 121 14.28 -9.00 22.11
C SER A 121 15.76 -9.35 21.98
N ALA A 122 16.49 -9.32 23.10
CA ALA A 122 17.88 -9.80 23.14
C ALA A 122 18.00 -11.27 22.70
N ALA A 123 16.98 -12.10 22.99
CA ALA A 123 16.94 -13.50 22.55
C ALA A 123 16.78 -13.61 21.03
N ASP A 124 15.93 -12.77 20.42
CA ASP A 124 15.73 -12.76 18.97
C ASP A 124 16.99 -12.31 18.23
N LEU A 125 17.66 -11.27 18.75
CA LEU A 125 18.95 -10.82 18.23
C LEU A 125 19.99 -11.94 18.34
N LYS A 126 20.10 -12.58 19.52
CA LYS A 126 21.02 -13.70 19.71
C LYS A 126 20.75 -14.84 18.73
N ALA A 127 19.48 -15.18 18.49
CA ALA A 127 19.11 -16.21 17.52
C ALA A 127 19.50 -15.81 16.09
N THR A 128 19.19 -14.57 15.68
CA THR A 128 19.48 -14.03 14.35
C THR A 128 20.98 -14.01 14.06
N PHE A 129 21.78 -13.49 15.00
CA PHE A 129 23.23 -13.36 14.86
C PHE A 129 24.02 -14.63 15.24
N SER A 130 23.33 -15.72 15.59
CA SER A 130 23.93 -17.04 15.78
C SER A 130 23.85 -17.96 14.56
N THR A 131 23.29 -17.47 13.44
CA THR A 131 23.19 -18.22 12.19
C THR A 131 24.55 -18.41 11.52
N GLY A 132 24.62 -19.34 10.56
CA GLY A 132 25.85 -19.63 9.81
C GLY A 132 26.40 -18.43 9.03
N VAL A 133 25.57 -17.45 8.69
CA VAL A 133 26.01 -16.18 8.07
C VAL A 133 27.05 -15.48 8.92
N TYR A 134 26.88 -15.49 10.25
CA TYR A 134 27.76 -14.81 11.20
C TYR A 134 28.78 -15.75 11.86
N ARG A 135 28.48 -17.05 11.94
CA ARG A 135 29.36 -18.03 12.61
C ARG A 135 30.30 -18.79 11.69
N SER A 136 29.83 -19.15 10.49
CA SER A 136 30.56 -20.02 9.54
C SER A 136 30.82 -19.35 8.19
N GLY A 137 30.49 -18.06 8.05
CA GLY A 137 30.72 -17.31 6.82
C GLY A 137 29.77 -17.68 5.68
N GLU A 138 28.60 -18.26 5.97
CA GLU A 138 27.62 -18.62 4.94
C GLU A 138 27.14 -17.38 4.18
N ARG A 139 26.97 -17.53 2.87
CA ARG A 139 26.50 -16.46 1.96
C ARG A 139 25.38 -16.99 1.06
N PRO A 140 24.15 -17.17 1.59
CA PRO A 140 23.05 -17.72 0.81
C PRO A 140 22.74 -16.85 -0.41
N ARG A 141 22.56 -17.47 -1.59
CA ARG A 141 22.21 -16.75 -2.83
C ARG A 141 20.93 -15.91 -2.68
N GLY A 142 19.94 -16.44 -1.95
CA GLY A 142 18.68 -15.73 -1.66
C GLY A 142 18.86 -14.45 -0.84
N ALA A 143 19.93 -14.37 -0.06
CA ALA A 143 20.28 -13.21 0.77
C ALA A 143 21.34 -12.30 0.11
N ARG A 144 21.57 -12.47 -1.21
CA ARG A 144 22.46 -11.62 -2.03
C ARG A 144 23.92 -11.58 -1.53
N GLY A 145 24.43 -12.70 -1.02
CA GLY A 145 25.85 -12.82 -0.68
C GLY A 145 26.23 -11.97 0.52
N GLU A 146 27.20 -11.06 0.37
CA GLU A 146 27.72 -10.19 1.44
C GLU A 146 26.66 -9.31 2.10
N ALA A 147 25.58 -8.97 1.38
CA ALA A 147 24.46 -8.24 1.94
C ALA A 147 23.82 -8.97 3.12
N ALA A 148 23.82 -10.31 3.11
CA ALA A 148 23.27 -11.13 4.20
C ALA A 148 23.96 -10.83 5.54
N PHE A 149 25.26 -10.55 5.50
CA PHE A 149 26.06 -10.26 6.69
C PHE A 149 26.04 -8.77 7.01
N TRP A 150 26.45 -7.92 6.06
CA TRP A 150 26.70 -6.51 6.32
C TRP A 150 25.43 -5.69 6.50
N LEU A 151 24.37 -5.98 5.74
CA LEU A 151 23.14 -5.17 5.79
C LEU A 151 22.45 -5.30 7.16
N SER A 152 22.39 -6.51 7.70
CA SER A 152 21.78 -6.76 9.01
C SER A 152 22.62 -6.20 10.16
N LEU A 153 23.96 -6.30 10.08
CA LEU A 153 24.85 -5.73 11.09
C LEU A 153 24.79 -4.20 11.12
N THR A 154 24.86 -3.55 9.96
CA THR A 154 24.76 -2.10 9.83
C THR A 154 23.37 -1.58 10.21
N ALA A 155 22.30 -2.30 9.88
CA ALA A 155 20.95 -1.96 10.33
C ALA A 155 20.81 -2.00 11.85
N LEU A 156 21.38 -3.01 12.51
CA LEU A 156 21.35 -3.10 13.97
C LEU A 156 22.08 -1.92 14.64
N LEU A 157 23.26 -1.56 14.11
CA LEU A 157 24.14 -0.57 14.75
C LEU A 157 23.77 0.88 14.43
N SER A 158 23.21 1.15 13.26
CA SER A 158 22.86 2.51 12.83
C SER A 158 21.39 2.87 13.02
N GLY A 159 20.50 1.88 13.06
CA GLY A 159 19.05 2.10 12.97
C GLY A 159 18.58 2.65 11.61
N ALA A 160 19.47 2.69 10.60
CA ALA A 160 19.14 3.19 9.26
C ALA A 160 18.14 2.27 8.55
N ARG A 161 17.31 2.85 7.69
CA ARG A 161 16.32 2.09 6.93
C ARG A 161 17.00 1.25 5.86
N GLN A 162 16.37 0.14 5.50
CA GLN A 162 16.83 -0.69 4.37
C GLN A 162 17.05 0.12 3.08
N GLY A 163 16.20 1.12 2.81
CA GLY A 163 16.33 1.99 1.64
C GLY A 163 17.51 2.97 1.70
N GLU A 164 18.06 3.23 2.89
CA GLU A 164 19.24 4.07 3.11
C GLU A 164 20.52 3.23 3.05
N LEU A 165 20.48 2.01 3.61
CA LEU A 165 21.63 1.08 3.64
C LEU A 165 21.91 0.39 2.30
N ALA A 166 20.86 -0.01 1.57
CA ALA A 166 21.03 -0.74 0.31
C ALA A 166 21.81 0.02 -0.79
N PRO A 167 21.65 1.35 -0.96
CA PRO A 167 22.42 2.11 -1.94
C PRO A 167 23.76 2.66 -1.42
N LEU A 168 24.13 2.40 -0.16
CA LEU A 168 25.30 2.98 0.49
C LEU A 168 26.60 2.65 -0.27
N ARG A 169 27.45 3.66 -0.49
CA ARG A 169 28.73 3.55 -1.19
C ARG A 169 29.87 3.92 -0.26
N VAL A 170 31.09 3.51 -0.63
CA VAL A 170 32.31 3.84 0.13
C VAL A 170 32.49 5.35 0.28
N MET A 171 32.13 6.15 -0.73
CA MET A 171 32.20 7.62 -0.67
C MET A 171 31.24 8.27 0.34
N ASP A 172 30.24 7.52 0.81
CA ASP A 172 29.28 8.01 1.80
C ASP A 172 29.78 7.81 3.24
N VAL A 173 30.93 7.15 3.42
CA VAL A 173 31.59 6.93 4.71
C VAL A 173 32.65 8.00 4.92
N ALA A 174 32.49 8.78 5.99
CA ALA A 174 33.39 9.86 6.38
C ALA A 174 34.69 9.36 7.03
#